data_AF-A0A2J7QPP3-F1
#
_entry.id   AF-A0A2J7QPP3-F1
#
_cell.length_a   1.000
_cell.length_b   1.000
_cell.length_c   1.000
_cell.angle_alpha   90.00
_cell.angle_beta   90.00
_cell.angle_gamma   90.00
#
_symmetry.space_group_name_H-M   'P 1'
#
loop_
_entity.id
_entity.type
_entity.pdbx_description
1 polymer ?
#
loop_
_entity_poly.entity_id
_entity_poly.type
_entity_poly.pdbx_seq_one_letter_code
_entity_poly.pdbx_strand_id
1 'polypeptide(L)'
;MSAIEMMDPKMDAGMLCNRGNKAALSFDQAVEVGALKLQDLSLPEEIGIIDSTLSCLVSWLEGHSLAQTVFTNLYLHKPHHIEDRVMKAFSISIFKIVDIIKDFVNRALVFEEEDFQPMVYGYRLIPDVSEPRTMGMLKEVEEELHRRTRSKPSDSCLSDEHEDVVALYSRIKFMRLLYQALVCLGRREQPGLGDCHRLLGSCSELLVTMQKTVNRGLQPEMESDHPTILGFDPLVNQRLLPPTFPRYTKIKSRIEALEYFDELLNRLKVVCKITSHTSFHSALVSLD
;
A
#
# COMPACT_ATOMS: atom_id res chain seq x y z
N MET A 1 24.35 17.31 -19.20
CA MET A 1 24.85 18.29 -18.22
C MET A 1 24.05 18.08 -16.94
N SER A 2 24.57 17.30 -16.00
CA SER A 2 23.85 16.92 -14.77
C SER A 2 24.80 16.91 -13.58
N ALA A 3 25.73 17.87 -13.51
CA ALA A 3 26.62 18.00 -12.37
C ALA A 3 25.84 18.61 -11.21
N ILE A 4 25.88 17.94 -10.06
CA ILE A 4 25.31 18.44 -8.81
C ILE A 4 26.31 19.37 -8.14
N GLU A 5 25.82 20.53 -7.73
CA GLU A 5 26.60 21.45 -6.90
C GLU A 5 26.36 21.12 -5.43
N MET A 6 27.39 20.58 -4.77
CA MET A 6 27.35 20.32 -3.34
C MET A 6 27.11 21.62 -2.57
N MET A 7 26.36 21.54 -1.47
CA MET A 7 26.01 22.68 -0.61
C MET A 7 25.04 23.72 -1.21
N ASP A 8 24.55 23.54 -2.44
CA ASP A 8 23.44 24.35 -2.97
C ASP A 8 22.10 23.73 -2.54
N PRO A 9 21.23 24.45 -1.80
CA PRO A 9 19.92 23.96 -1.37
C PRO A 9 18.97 23.44 -2.46
N LYS A 10 19.16 23.87 -3.72
CA LYS A 10 18.33 23.46 -4.87
C LYS A 10 18.93 22.28 -5.62
N MET A 11 20.22 22.01 -5.45
CA MET A 11 20.96 21.01 -6.21
C MET A 11 21.37 19.81 -5.34
N ASP A 12 21.60 20.05 -4.05
CA ASP A 12 22.07 19.07 -3.07
C ASP A 12 20.92 18.59 -2.16
N ALA A 13 20.43 17.38 -2.43
CA ALA A 13 19.42 16.72 -1.59
C ALA A 13 19.89 16.51 -0.14
N GLY A 14 21.20 16.43 0.12
CA GLY A 14 21.76 16.35 1.47
C GLY A 14 21.54 17.61 2.31
N MET A 15 21.43 18.78 1.68
CA MET A 15 21.29 20.08 2.35
C MET A 15 19.87 20.37 2.86
N LEU A 16 18.85 19.76 2.27
CA LEU A 16 17.46 19.95 2.67
C LEU A 16 17.08 19.05 3.85
N CYS A 17 17.60 17.83 3.89
CA CYS A 17 17.23 16.85 4.90
C CYS A 17 17.96 17.02 6.23
N ASN A 18 19.11 17.71 6.25
CA ASN A 18 19.80 18.11 7.49
C ASN A 18 19.15 19.32 8.20
N ARG A 19 18.04 19.87 7.67
CA ARG A 19 17.34 21.03 8.27
C ARG A 19 16.43 20.64 9.42
N GLY A 20 16.05 19.37 9.54
CA GLY A 20 15.34 18.85 10.70
C GLY A 20 16.31 18.39 11.78
N ASN A 21 16.16 18.88 13.02
CA ASN A 21 16.97 18.47 14.17
C ASN A 21 16.77 17.00 14.59
N LYS A 22 15.94 16.23 13.89
CA LYS A 22 15.60 14.85 14.25
C LYS A 22 16.09 13.91 13.14
N ALA A 23 17.12 13.13 13.45
CA ALA A 23 17.58 12.08 12.56
C ALA A 23 16.47 11.06 12.34
N ALA A 24 16.30 10.60 11.09
CA ALA A 24 15.37 9.55 10.75
C ALA A 24 15.66 8.29 11.58
N LEU A 25 14.62 7.65 12.11
CA LEU A 25 14.78 6.45 12.91
C LEU A 25 14.66 5.22 12.01
N SER A 26 15.68 4.35 12.04
CA SER A 26 15.53 3.01 11.48
C SER A 26 14.54 2.19 12.30
N PHE A 27 14.04 1.07 11.73
CA PHE A 27 13.14 0.15 12.44
C PHE A 27 13.65 -0.21 13.85
N ASP A 28 14.91 -0.65 13.97
CA ASP A 28 15.47 -1.09 15.26
C ASP A 28 15.53 0.05 16.28
N GLN A 29 15.93 1.24 15.83
CA GLN A 29 15.99 2.43 16.69
C GLN A 29 14.59 2.88 17.13
N ALA A 30 13.62 2.84 16.22
CA ALA A 30 12.23 3.23 16.53
C ALA A 30 11.59 2.28 17.56
N VAL A 31 11.90 0.98 17.48
CA VAL A 31 11.49 -0.01 18.48
C VAL A 31 12.18 0.25 19.83
N GLU A 32 13.49 0.46 19.84
CA GLU A 32 14.28 0.67 21.07
C GLU A 32 13.80 1.89 21.87
N VAL A 33 13.47 2.99 21.20
CA VAL A 33 12.97 4.21 21.85
C VAL A 33 11.45 4.19 22.11
N GLY A 34 10.76 3.09 21.78
CA GLY A 34 9.31 2.95 21.95
C GLY A 34 8.47 3.80 20.99
N ALA A 35 9.07 4.33 19.92
CA ALA A 35 8.37 5.10 18.88
C ALA A 35 7.63 4.21 17.86
N LEU A 36 7.94 2.91 17.81
CA LEU A 36 7.24 1.92 16.98
C LEU A 36 6.69 0.80 17.88
N LYS A 37 5.38 0.56 17.81
CA LYS A 37 4.72 -0.54 18.55
C LYS A 37 4.79 -1.82 17.73
N LEU A 38 5.18 -2.94 18.33
CA LEU A 38 5.19 -4.25 17.65
C LEU A 38 3.94 -5.08 17.95
N GLN A 39 3.23 -4.76 19.02
CA GLN A 39 2.02 -5.41 19.52
C GLN A 39 1.04 -4.37 20.07
N ASP A 40 -0.16 -4.81 20.42
CA ASP A 40 -1.20 -4.01 21.10
C ASP A 40 -1.53 -2.71 20.36
N LEU A 41 -1.55 -2.77 19.02
CA LEU A 41 -2.06 -1.68 18.20
C LEU A 41 -3.58 -1.62 18.36
N SER A 42 -4.09 -0.40 18.57
CA SER A 42 -5.52 -0.17 18.59
C SER A 42 -6.10 -0.24 17.17
N LEU A 43 -7.39 -0.56 17.05
CA LEU A 43 -8.06 -0.63 15.75
C LEU A 43 -7.89 0.68 14.93
N PRO A 44 -8.02 1.88 15.52
CA PRO A 44 -7.76 3.13 14.78
C PRO A 44 -6.31 3.28 14.31
N GLU A 45 -5.33 2.79 15.07
CA GLU A 45 -3.92 2.80 14.66
C GLU A 45 -3.72 1.90 13.43
N GLU A 46 -4.21 0.67 13.47
CA GLU A 46 -4.11 -0.28 12.35
C GLU A 46 -4.79 0.26 11.09
N ILE A 47 -6.01 0.77 11.23
CA ILE A 47 -6.76 1.40 10.13
C ILE A 47 -5.96 2.56 9.53
N GLY A 48 -5.43 3.44 10.38
CA GLY A 48 -4.62 4.58 9.93
C GLY A 48 -3.37 4.14 9.17
N ILE A 49 -2.63 3.17 9.70
CA ILE A 49 -1.41 2.62 9.08
C ILE A 49 -1.72 1.99 7.73
N ILE A 50 -2.80 1.21 7.64
CA ILE A 50 -3.23 0.58 6.38
C ILE A 50 -3.58 1.66 5.34
N ASP A 51 -4.42 2.64 5.71
CA ASP A 51 -4.88 3.67 4.77
C ASP A 51 -3.72 4.55 4.26
N SER A 52 -2.79 4.94 5.14
CA SER A 52 -1.60 5.68 4.71
C SER A 52 -0.63 4.84 3.88
N THR A 53 -0.55 3.54 4.12
CA THR A 53 0.24 2.63 3.27
C THR A 53 -0.38 2.52 1.87
N LEU A 54 -1.72 2.47 1.78
CA LEU A 54 -2.44 2.48 0.51
C LEU A 54 -2.24 3.80 -0.24
N SER A 55 -2.26 4.95 0.45
CA SER A 55 -1.88 6.24 -0.12
C SER A 55 -0.46 6.24 -0.69
N CYS A 56 0.52 5.71 0.06
CA CYS A 56 1.88 5.56 -0.44
C CYS A 56 1.96 4.62 -1.65
N LEU A 57 1.19 3.53 -1.67
CA LEU A 57 1.13 2.60 -2.79
C LEU A 57 0.58 3.29 -4.05
N VAL A 58 -0.48 4.10 -3.92
CA VAL A 58 -1.02 4.89 -5.04
C VAL A 58 -0.01 5.92 -5.53
N SER A 59 0.66 6.65 -4.64
CA SER A 59 1.70 7.61 -5.04
C SER A 59 2.86 6.92 -5.79
N TRP A 60 3.22 5.69 -5.42
CA TRP A 60 4.16 4.90 -6.21
C TRP A 60 3.61 4.54 -7.59
N LEU A 61 2.33 4.14 -7.68
CA LEU A 61 1.67 3.85 -8.95
C LEU A 61 1.58 5.05 -9.90
N GLU A 62 1.64 6.28 -9.37
CA GLU A 62 1.73 7.52 -10.15
C GLU A 62 3.16 7.94 -10.52
N GLY A 63 4.17 7.12 -10.20
CA GLY A 63 5.54 7.31 -10.67
C GLY A 63 6.52 7.88 -9.63
N HIS A 64 6.11 8.06 -8.37
CA HIS A 64 7.07 8.35 -7.30
C HIS A 64 7.90 7.12 -6.93
N SER A 65 9.02 7.30 -6.22
CA SER A 65 9.90 6.18 -5.86
C SER A 65 9.35 5.35 -4.70
N LEU A 66 9.62 4.04 -4.68
CA LEU A 66 9.26 3.17 -3.54
C LEU A 66 9.94 3.63 -2.23
N ALA A 67 11.19 4.09 -2.31
CA ALA A 67 11.95 4.58 -1.16
C ALA A 67 11.31 5.80 -0.48
N GLN A 68 10.68 6.69 -1.26
CA GLN A 68 10.03 7.91 -0.76
C GLN A 68 8.54 7.75 -0.50
N THR A 69 7.95 6.61 -0.84
CA THR A 69 6.52 6.33 -0.67
C THR A 69 6.31 5.13 0.26
N VAL A 70 6.16 3.92 -0.30
CA VAL A 70 5.78 2.69 0.42
C VAL A 70 6.80 2.35 1.51
N PHE A 71 8.10 2.42 1.21
CA PHE A 71 9.16 2.06 2.17
C PHE A 71 9.48 3.14 3.20
N THR A 72 8.71 4.23 3.25
CA THR A 72 8.71 5.13 4.43
C THR A 72 8.00 4.49 5.62
N ASN A 73 7.16 3.47 5.39
CA ASN A 73 6.53 2.67 6.42
C ASN A 73 7.54 1.65 7.02
N LEU A 74 7.95 1.89 8.26
CA LEU A 74 8.87 1.05 9.03
C LEU A 74 8.34 -0.36 9.26
N TYR A 75 7.03 -0.59 9.33
CA TYR A 75 6.46 -1.94 9.46
C TYR A 75 6.84 -2.85 8.28
N LEU A 76 7.15 -2.26 7.12
CA LEU A 76 7.62 -3.01 5.97
C LEU A 76 9.11 -3.38 6.06
N HIS A 77 9.89 -2.81 6.97
CA HIS A 77 11.34 -3.04 6.97
C HIS A 77 11.69 -4.42 7.54
N LYS A 78 10.99 -4.84 8.61
CA LYS A 78 11.19 -6.14 9.28
C LYS A 78 9.87 -6.79 9.70
N PRO A 79 8.97 -7.15 8.76
CA PRO A 79 7.63 -7.63 9.08
C PRO A 79 7.58 -8.92 9.91
N HIS A 80 8.64 -9.76 9.87
CA HIS A 80 8.73 -10.94 10.73
C HIS A 80 8.83 -10.62 12.22
N HIS A 81 9.32 -9.42 12.57
CA HIS A 81 9.49 -8.97 13.96
C HIS A 81 8.24 -8.30 14.52
N ILE A 82 7.24 -8.00 13.68
CA ILE A 82 5.94 -7.53 14.16
C ILE A 82 5.29 -8.67 14.95
N GLU A 83 4.64 -8.39 16.07
CA GLU A 83 3.94 -9.40 16.86
C GLU A 83 2.44 -9.38 16.56
N ASP A 84 1.89 -8.18 16.31
CA ASP A 84 0.52 -8.01 15.85
C ASP A 84 0.26 -8.79 14.55
N ARG A 85 -0.79 -9.63 14.58
CA ARG A 85 -1.08 -10.56 13.48
C ARG A 85 -1.64 -9.85 12.26
N VAL A 86 -2.48 -8.84 12.46
CA VAL A 86 -3.13 -8.08 11.39
C VAL A 86 -2.06 -7.32 10.62
N MET A 87 -1.23 -6.56 11.33
CA MET A 87 -0.15 -5.78 10.75
C MET A 87 0.92 -6.66 10.11
N LYS A 88 1.30 -7.79 10.71
CA LYS A 88 2.22 -8.74 10.09
C LYS A 88 1.70 -9.27 8.75
N ALA A 89 0.46 -9.77 8.73
CA ALA A 89 -0.16 -10.30 7.51
C ALA A 89 -0.29 -9.22 6.44
N PHE A 90 -0.72 -8.01 6.83
CA PHE A 90 -0.83 -6.86 5.96
C PHE A 90 0.53 -6.46 5.36
N SER A 91 1.55 -6.25 6.20
CA SER A 91 2.88 -5.84 5.74
C SER A 91 3.50 -6.84 4.76
N ILE A 92 3.38 -8.15 5.03
CA ILE A 92 3.85 -9.18 4.09
C ILE A 92 3.08 -9.13 2.77
N SER A 93 1.76 -8.90 2.81
CA SER A 93 0.95 -8.81 1.60
C SER A 93 1.30 -7.62 0.72
N ILE A 94 1.67 -6.48 1.32
CA ILE A 94 2.13 -5.30 0.57
C ILE A 94 3.39 -5.63 -0.24
N PHE A 95 4.35 -6.36 0.33
CA PHE A 95 5.52 -6.82 -0.43
C PHE A 95 5.14 -7.67 -1.63
N LYS A 96 4.20 -8.60 -1.45
CA LYS A 96 3.73 -9.46 -2.55
C LYS A 96 2.99 -8.69 -3.63
N ILE A 97 2.21 -7.69 -3.25
CA ILE A 97 1.53 -6.79 -4.20
C ILE A 97 2.55 -5.96 -4.98
N VAL A 98 3.52 -5.35 -4.30
CA VAL A 98 4.61 -4.59 -4.95
C VAL A 98 5.39 -5.48 -5.92
N ASP A 99 5.73 -6.71 -5.52
CA ASP A 99 6.44 -7.66 -6.37
C ASP A 99 5.65 -8.02 -7.65
N ILE A 100 4.36 -8.34 -7.50
CA ILE A 100 3.49 -8.64 -8.66
C ILE A 100 3.32 -7.42 -9.57
N ILE A 101 3.10 -6.23 -9.02
CA ILE A 101 2.97 -5.00 -9.82
C ILE A 101 4.26 -4.73 -10.59
N LYS A 102 5.42 -4.89 -9.95
CA LYS A 102 6.71 -4.77 -10.64
C LYS A 102 6.85 -5.77 -11.78
N ASP A 103 6.44 -7.02 -11.57
CA ASP A 103 6.46 -8.03 -12.64
C ASP A 103 5.51 -7.66 -13.79
N PHE A 104 4.34 -7.06 -13.52
CA PHE A 104 3.47 -6.53 -14.57
C PHE A 104 4.14 -5.41 -15.37
N VAL A 105 4.70 -4.41 -14.69
CA VAL A 105 5.36 -3.24 -15.31
C VAL A 105 6.54 -3.69 -16.19
N ASN A 106 7.40 -4.57 -15.65
CA ASN A 106 8.54 -5.10 -16.38
C ASN A 106 8.12 -5.91 -17.62
N ARG A 107 7.03 -6.70 -17.51
CA ARG A 107 6.48 -7.45 -18.66
C ARG A 107 5.86 -6.54 -19.72
N ALA A 108 5.32 -5.39 -19.31
CA ALA A 108 4.79 -4.39 -20.22
C ALA A 108 5.88 -3.58 -20.94
N LEU A 109 7.17 -3.87 -20.70
CA LEU A 109 8.32 -3.18 -21.28
C LEU A 109 8.32 -1.67 -21.00
N VAL A 110 7.78 -1.29 -19.86
CA VAL A 110 7.77 0.08 -19.35
C VAL A 110 9.19 0.42 -18.86
N PHE A 111 9.75 1.53 -19.31
CA PHE A 111 11.15 1.88 -19.05
C PHE A 111 11.32 2.73 -17.79
N GLU A 112 12.38 2.45 -17.03
CA GLU A 112 12.76 3.17 -15.82
C GLU A 112 13.17 4.62 -16.15
N GLU A 113 12.73 5.57 -15.32
CA GLU A 113 12.92 7.04 -15.46
C GLU A 113 12.09 7.76 -16.54
N GLU A 114 11.40 7.05 -17.43
CA GLU A 114 10.45 7.64 -18.40
C GLU A 114 9.01 7.52 -17.90
N ASP A 115 8.60 6.30 -17.53
CA ASP A 115 7.19 5.97 -17.28
C ASP A 115 6.91 5.51 -15.84
N PHE A 116 7.86 4.80 -15.21
CA PHE A 116 7.68 4.21 -13.88
C PHE A 116 9.00 4.00 -13.14
N GLN A 117 8.95 3.92 -11.81
CA GLN A 117 10.13 3.71 -10.97
C GLN A 117 10.05 2.38 -10.19
N PRO A 118 10.52 1.25 -10.78
CA PRO A 118 10.41 -0.07 -10.18
C PRO A 118 11.53 -0.40 -9.17
N MET A 119 12.55 0.46 -9.04
CA MET A 119 13.69 0.22 -8.15
C MET A 119 13.25 0.00 -6.70
N VAL A 120 13.76 -1.07 -6.07
CA VAL A 120 13.44 -1.45 -4.68
C VAL A 120 14.52 -1.08 -3.67
N TYR A 121 15.56 -0.33 -4.08
CA TYR A 121 16.52 0.27 -3.14
C TYR A 121 17.15 -0.68 -2.12
N GLY A 122 17.40 -1.93 -2.52
CA GLY A 122 18.00 -2.95 -1.65
C GLY A 122 17.03 -3.66 -0.69
N TYR A 123 15.74 -3.31 -0.71
CA TYR A 123 14.70 -4.06 0.01
C TYR A 123 14.52 -5.44 -0.61
N ARG A 124 14.62 -6.48 0.22
CA ARG A 124 14.33 -7.86 -0.19
C ARG A 124 12.82 -8.08 -0.11
N LEU A 125 12.19 -8.32 -1.25
CA LEU A 125 10.74 -8.54 -1.36
C LEU A 125 10.32 -9.93 -0.81
N ILE A 126 10.59 -10.19 0.47
CA ILE A 126 10.19 -11.35 1.29
C ILE A 126 9.99 -12.65 0.46
N PRO A 127 11.06 -13.22 -0.11
CA PRO A 127 10.95 -14.41 -0.94
C PRO A 127 10.63 -15.67 -0.11
N ASP A 128 10.84 -15.64 1.20
CA ASP A 128 10.70 -16.76 2.13
C ASP A 128 9.25 -17.10 2.49
N VAL A 129 8.31 -16.19 2.23
CA VAL A 129 6.86 -16.44 2.39
C VAL A 129 6.24 -16.75 1.03
N SER A 130 5.67 -17.94 0.85
CA SER A 130 5.02 -18.33 -0.41
C SER A 130 3.66 -17.66 -0.60
N GLU A 131 3.19 -17.55 -1.84
CA GLU A 131 1.84 -17.03 -2.16
C GLU A 131 0.73 -17.74 -1.36
N PRO A 132 0.65 -19.09 -1.30
CA PRO A 132 -0.35 -19.79 -0.50
C PRO A 132 -0.28 -19.44 0.99
N ARG A 133 0.94 -19.25 1.52
CA ARG A 133 1.15 -18.87 2.92
C ARG A 133 0.67 -17.45 3.18
N THR A 134 1.01 -16.48 2.33
CA THR A 134 0.50 -15.10 2.44
C THR A 134 -1.03 -15.06 2.38
N MET A 135 -1.63 -15.81 1.45
CA MET A 135 -3.09 -15.93 1.36
C MET A 135 -3.70 -16.55 2.62
N GLY A 136 -3.07 -17.58 3.18
CA GLY A 136 -3.49 -18.20 4.44
C GLY A 136 -3.46 -17.22 5.60
N MET A 137 -2.36 -16.47 5.75
CA MET A 137 -2.20 -15.47 6.82
C MET A 137 -3.28 -14.39 6.75
N LEU A 138 -3.54 -13.82 5.56
CA LEU A 138 -4.61 -12.82 5.37
C LEU A 138 -6.00 -13.40 5.66
N LYS A 139 -6.25 -14.64 5.24
CA LYS A 139 -7.54 -15.30 5.47
C LYS A 139 -7.79 -15.56 6.95
N GLU A 140 -6.77 -16.00 7.69
CA GLU A 140 -6.88 -16.22 9.13
C GLU A 140 -7.27 -14.93 9.88
N VAL A 141 -6.59 -13.81 9.59
CA VAL A 141 -6.91 -12.53 10.25
C VAL A 141 -8.26 -11.98 9.80
N GLU A 142 -8.63 -12.15 8.53
CA GLU A 142 -9.96 -11.79 8.02
C GLU A 142 -11.06 -12.55 8.76
N GLU A 143 -10.92 -13.87 8.89
CA GLU A 143 -11.93 -14.72 9.53
C GLU A 143 -12.10 -14.39 11.02
N GLU A 144 -11.01 -14.03 11.71
CA GLU A 144 -11.05 -13.56 13.09
C GLU A 144 -11.82 -12.24 13.21
N LEU A 145 -11.50 -11.24 12.38
CA LEU A 145 -12.21 -9.96 12.36
C LEU A 145 -13.69 -10.16 12.00
N HIS A 146 -14.01 -11.05 11.05
CA HIS A 146 -15.38 -11.36 10.65
C HIS A 146 -16.19 -12.06 11.75
N ARG A 147 -15.55 -12.83 12.64
CA ARG A 147 -16.23 -13.37 13.83
C ARG A 147 -16.60 -12.25 14.80
N ARG A 148 -15.70 -11.27 14.99
CA ARG A 148 -15.93 -10.10 15.85
C ARG A 148 -17.07 -9.21 15.31
N THR A 149 -17.18 -9.00 14.00
CA THR A 149 -18.28 -8.23 13.40
C THR A 149 -19.67 -8.87 13.55
N ARG A 150 -19.77 -10.16 13.92
CA ARG A 150 -21.08 -10.83 14.12
C ARG A 150 -21.56 -10.76 15.57
N SER A 151 -20.66 -10.43 16.50
CA SER A 151 -21.00 -10.30 17.92
C SER A 151 -21.72 -8.97 18.11
N LYS A 152 -23.03 -9.02 18.40
CA LYS A 152 -23.85 -7.80 18.54
C LYS A 152 -23.41 -7.01 19.78
N PRO A 153 -23.14 -5.71 19.67
CA PRO A 153 -22.90 -4.86 20.82
C PRO A 153 -24.22 -4.64 21.59
N SER A 154 -24.20 -4.90 22.91
CA SER A 154 -25.33 -4.61 23.82
C SER A 154 -25.34 -3.16 24.31
N ASP A 155 -24.21 -2.46 24.22
CA ASP A 155 -23.99 -1.11 24.74
C ASP A 155 -23.48 -0.14 23.67
N SER A 156 -23.78 1.16 23.84
CA SER A 156 -23.38 2.24 22.91
C SER A 156 -21.86 2.33 22.72
N CYS A 157 -21.06 2.14 23.77
CA CYS A 157 -19.59 2.17 23.68
C CYS A 157 -19.03 1.00 22.85
N LEU A 158 -19.71 -0.15 22.86
CA LEU A 158 -19.37 -1.29 22.02
C LEU A 158 -19.77 -1.08 20.55
N SER A 159 -20.61 -0.07 20.26
CA SER A 159 -21.00 0.29 18.89
C SER A 159 -19.85 0.93 18.12
N ASP A 160 -19.09 1.84 18.74
CA ASP A 160 -17.93 2.47 18.08
C ASP A 160 -16.81 1.45 17.82
N GLU A 161 -16.50 0.59 18.80
CA GLU A 161 -15.52 -0.49 18.59
C GLU A 161 -16.00 -1.47 17.50
N HIS A 162 -17.30 -1.78 17.45
CA HIS A 162 -17.86 -2.62 16.41
C HIS A 162 -17.69 -2.00 15.02
N GLU A 163 -17.91 -0.69 14.88
CA GLU A 163 -17.66 0.02 13.62
C GLU A 163 -16.18 0.01 13.23
N ASP A 164 -15.27 0.16 14.18
CA ASP A 164 -13.83 0.06 13.94
C ASP A 164 -13.43 -1.36 13.47
N VAL A 165 -14.01 -2.41 14.07
CA VAL A 165 -13.79 -3.79 13.62
C VAL A 165 -14.32 -3.99 12.20
N VAL A 166 -15.49 -3.45 11.85
CA VAL A 166 -16.04 -3.50 10.48
C VAL A 166 -15.12 -2.75 9.51
N ALA A 167 -14.62 -1.59 9.91
CA ALA A 167 -13.70 -0.77 9.12
C ALA A 167 -12.39 -1.52 8.84
N LEU A 168 -11.79 -2.14 9.85
CA LEU A 168 -10.56 -2.92 9.70
C LEU A 168 -10.77 -4.20 8.89
N TYR A 169 -11.85 -4.93 9.16
CA TYR A 169 -12.24 -6.12 8.39
C TYR A 169 -12.34 -5.82 6.89
N SER A 170 -13.00 -4.70 6.53
CA SER A 170 -13.18 -4.30 5.13
C SER A 170 -11.84 -4.11 4.41
N ARG A 171 -10.85 -3.51 5.09
CA ARG A 171 -9.51 -3.25 4.56
C ARG A 171 -8.70 -4.53 4.39
N ILE A 172 -8.69 -5.39 5.40
CA ILE A 172 -7.99 -6.68 5.34
C ILE A 172 -8.58 -7.58 4.25
N LYS A 173 -9.91 -7.63 4.15
CA LYS A 173 -10.58 -8.37 3.09
C LYS A 173 -10.30 -7.77 1.71
N PHE A 174 -10.31 -6.44 1.58
CA PHE A 174 -9.93 -5.76 0.34
C PHE A 174 -8.52 -6.15 -0.08
N MET A 175 -7.54 -6.11 0.85
CA MET A 175 -6.16 -6.48 0.58
C MET A 175 -6.02 -7.93 0.12
N ARG A 176 -6.73 -8.88 0.76
CA ARG A 176 -6.72 -10.28 0.34
C ARG A 176 -7.30 -10.47 -1.05
N LEU A 177 -8.44 -9.85 -1.35
CA LEU A 177 -9.10 -9.98 -2.65
C LEU A 177 -8.31 -9.28 -3.76
N LEU A 178 -7.73 -8.11 -3.48
CA LEU A 178 -6.86 -7.39 -4.41
C LEU A 178 -5.62 -8.23 -4.73
N TYR A 179 -4.93 -8.75 -3.72
CA TYR A 179 -3.78 -9.63 -3.92
C TYR A 179 -4.15 -10.86 -4.76
N GLN A 180 -5.27 -11.52 -4.43
CA GLN A 180 -5.76 -12.67 -5.17
C GLN A 180 -6.12 -12.35 -6.63
N ALA A 181 -6.71 -11.17 -6.89
CA ALA A 181 -7.02 -10.71 -8.23
C ALA A 181 -5.74 -10.45 -9.04
N LEU A 182 -4.74 -9.80 -8.44
CA LEU A 182 -3.43 -9.57 -9.09
C LEU A 182 -2.70 -10.88 -9.38
N VAL A 183 -2.71 -11.84 -8.46
CA VAL A 183 -2.19 -13.20 -8.72
C VAL A 183 -2.90 -13.83 -9.91
N CYS A 184 -4.23 -13.72 -9.99
CA CYS A 184 -5.01 -14.29 -11.09
C CYS A 184 -4.64 -13.66 -12.45
N LEU A 185 -4.45 -12.33 -12.50
CA LEU A 185 -3.98 -11.61 -13.69
C LEU A 185 -2.52 -11.94 -14.03
N GLY A 186 -1.72 -12.30 -13.03
CA GLY A 186 -0.31 -12.66 -13.16
C GLY A 186 -0.06 -13.95 -13.93
N ARG A 187 -1.03 -14.87 -13.95
CA ARG A 187 -0.88 -16.20 -14.54
C ARG A 187 -0.73 -16.13 -16.06
N ARG A 188 0.35 -16.72 -16.58
CA ARG A 188 0.64 -16.80 -18.03
C ARG A 188 -0.26 -17.80 -18.76
N GLU A 189 -0.66 -18.86 -18.07
CA GLU A 189 -1.48 -19.94 -18.62
C GLU A 189 -2.88 -19.88 -17.99
N GLN A 190 -3.91 -19.84 -18.82
CA GLN A 190 -5.33 -19.75 -18.43
C GLN A 190 -5.61 -18.70 -17.33
N PRO A 191 -5.51 -17.40 -17.65
CA PRO A 191 -5.92 -16.38 -16.71
C PRO A 191 -7.40 -16.60 -16.39
N GLY A 192 -7.72 -16.82 -15.11
CA GLY A 192 -9.09 -17.01 -14.62
C GLY A 192 -9.87 -15.70 -14.67
N LEU A 193 -10.02 -15.08 -15.85
CA LEU A 193 -10.51 -13.71 -16.02
C LEU A 193 -11.93 -13.52 -15.48
N GLY A 194 -12.77 -14.56 -15.58
CA GLY A 194 -14.12 -14.54 -14.97
C GLY A 194 -14.07 -14.46 -13.45
N ASP A 195 -13.22 -15.29 -12.82
CA ASP A 195 -13.00 -15.23 -11.37
C ASP A 195 -12.35 -13.91 -10.95
N CYS A 196 -11.38 -13.42 -11.73
CA CYS A 196 -10.75 -12.13 -11.50
C CYS A 196 -11.78 -11.00 -11.55
N HIS A 197 -12.65 -10.96 -12.56
CA HIS A 197 -13.71 -9.96 -12.66
C HIS A 197 -14.63 -9.97 -11.43
N ARG A 198 -14.99 -11.15 -10.92
CA ARG A 198 -15.77 -11.30 -9.68
C ARG A 198 -15.02 -10.79 -8.45
N LEU A 199 -13.73 -11.12 -8.31
CA LEU A 199 -12.88 -10.62 -7.22
C LEU A 199 -12.80 -9.09 -7.22
N LEU A 200 -12.56 -8.48 -8.39
CA LEU A 200 -12.52 -7.03 -8.56
C LEU A 200 -13.87 -6.37 -8.22
N GLY A 201 -14.99 -7.00 -8.57
CA GLY A 201 -16.33 -6.56 -8.17
C GLY A 201 -16.50 -6.52 -6.65
N SER A 202 -16.09 -7.58 -5.95
CA SER A 202 -16.10 -7.61 -4.48
C SER A 202 -15.14 -6.59 -3.86
N CYS A 203 -14.01 -6.27 -4.49
CA CYS A 203 -13.15 -5.17 -4.06
C CYS A 203 -13.86 -3.81 -4.16
N SER A 204 -14.58 -3.53 -5.24
CA SER A 204 -15.35 -2.28 -5.39
C SER A 204 -16.41 -2.13 -4.30
N GLU A 205 -17.12 -3.21 -3.93
CA GLU A 205 -18.08 -3.17 -2.81
C GLU A 205 -17.41 -2.80 -1.47
N LEU A 206 -16.22 -3.33 -1.22
CA LEU A 206 -15.45 -3.04 0.00
C LEU A 206 -14.92 -1.61 0.03
N LEU A 207 -14.52 -1.04 -1.11
CA LEU A 207 -14.08 0.35 -1.19
C LEU A 207 -15.16 1.33 -0.73
N VAL A 208 -16.44 1.06 -1.03
CA VAL A 208 -17.57 1.88 -0.53
C VAL A 208 -17.60 1.89 1.01
N THR A 209 -17.34 0.75 1.65
CA THR A 209 -17.25 0.67 3.12
C THR A 209 -15.99 1.38 3.64
N MET A 210 -14.84 1.22 2.97
CA MET A 210 -13.60 1.89 3.34
C MET A 210 -13.73 3.41 3.27
N GLN A 211 -14.35 3.95 2.21
CA GLN A 211 -14.63 5.38 2.07
C GLN A 211 -15.51 5.91 3.21
N LYS A 212 -16.59 5.20 3.55
CA LYS A 212 -17.48 5.58 4.67
C LYS A 212 -16.80 5.53 6.03
N THR A 213 -15.77 4.69 6.17
CA THR A 213 -15.06 4.45 7.44
C THR A 213 -13.63 4.99 7.43
N VAL A 214 -13.28 5.89 6.51
CA VAL A 214 -11.94 6.48 6.39
C VAL A 214 -11.55 7.29 7.64
N ASN A 215 -12.54 7.91 8.28
CA ASN A 215 -12.36 8.73 9.47
C ASN A 215 -12.14 7.91 10.76
N ARG A 216 -12.36 6.58 10.71
CA ARG A 216 -12.18 5.69 11.88
C ARG A 216 -10.71 5.40 12.20
N GLY A 217 -9.81 5.57 11.22
CA GLY A 217 -8.38 5.48 11.47
C GLY A 217 -7.83 6.73 12.16
N LEU A 218 -6.69 6.62 12.83
CA LEU A 218 -5.94 7.80 13.27
C LEU A 218 -5.60 8.66 12.04
N GLN A 219 -6.01 9.92 12.08
CA GLN A 219 -5.82 10.85 10.96
C GLN A 219 -4.42 11.47 11.00
N PRO A 220 -3.77 11.65 9.83
CA PRO A 220 -2.54 12.41 9.74
C PRO A 220 -2.79 13.90 9.98
N GLU A 221 -1.73 14.64 10.26
CA GLU A 221 -1.72 16.10 10.27
C GLU A 221 -2.12 16.67 8.90
N MET A 222 -2.99 17.69 8.89
CA MET A 222 -3.67 18.18 7.68
C MET A 222 -2.76 18.84 6.64
N GLU A 223 -1.59 19.36 7.03
CA GLU A 223 -0.71 20.16 6.16
C GLU A 223 0.62 19.46 5.85
N SER A 224 0.69 18.14 6.04
CA SER A 224 1.89 17.37 5.72
C SER A 224 1.84 16.75 4.32
N ASP A 225 2.95 16.85 3.57
CA ASP A 225 3.13 16.16 2.29
C ASP A 225 3.40 14.65 2.45
N HIS A 226 3.56 14.17 3.69
CA HIS A 226 3.86 12.78 4.02
C HIS A 226 3.01 12.29 5.21
N PRO A 227 2.73 10.97 5.33
CA PRO A 227 2.03 10.44 6.48
C PRO A 227 2.76 10.74 7.80
N THR A 228 2.03 11.32 8.75
CA THR A 228 2.53 11.64 10.11
C THR A 228 2.01 10.68 11.17
N ILE A 229 1.48 9.54 10.75
CA ILE A 229 1.00 8.49 11.63
C ILE A 229 2.14 7.55 12.08
N LEU A 230 1.85 6.74 13.10
CA LEU A 230 2.79 5.77 13.66
C LEU A 230 3.46 4.91 12.58
N GLY A 231 4.80 4.84 12.64
CA GLY A 231 5.60 3.98 11.79
C GLY A 231 5.98 4.54 10.43
N PHE A 232 5.66 5.80 10.12
CA PHE A 232 6.10 6.45 8.89
C PHE A 232 7.22 7.46 9.17
N ASP A 233 8.29 7.37 8.38
CA ASP A 233 9.39 8.33 8.39
C ASP A 233 9.81 8.64 6.94
N PRO A 234 9.56 9.85 6.42
CA PRO A 234 9.86 10.20 5.03
C PRO A 234 11.37 10.22 4.71
N LEU A 235 12.23 10.30 5.74
CA LEU A 235 13.67 10.45 5.58
C LEU A 235 14.45 9.14 5.82
N VAL A 236 13.78 8.05 6.22
CA VAL A 236 14.45 6.78 6.57
C VAL A 236 15.32 6.21 5.44
N ASN A 237 14.91 6.42 4.20
CA ASN A 237 15.60 5.90 3.01
C ASN A 237 16.48 6.94 2.31
N GLN A 238 16.71 8.12 2.91
CA GLN A 238 17.40 9.21 2.23
C GLN A 238 18.78 8.80 1.70
N ARG A 239 19.51 7.97 2.45
CA ARG A 239 20.84 7.47 2.07
C ARG A 239 20.83 6.47 0.90
N LEU A 240 19.67 5.95 0.54
CA LEU A 240 19.48 5.02 -0.58
C LEU A 240 19.14 5.76 -1.88
N LEU A 241 18.74 7.02 -1.79
CA LEU A 241 18.37 7.81 -2.96
C LEU A 241 19.64 8.19 -3.74
N PRO A 242 19.57 8.16 -5.09
CA PRO A 242 20.69 8.61 -5.90
C PRO A 242 20.98 10.09 -5.61
N PRO A 243 22.24 10.53 -5.79
CA PRO A 243 22.56 11.95 -5.77
C PRO A 243 21.89 12.57 -7.01
N THR A 244 20.69 13.11 -6.82
CA THR A 244 19.90 13.84 -7.81
C THR A 244 19.38 15.12 -7.18
N PHE A 245 18.85 16.01 -8.02
CA PHE A 245 18.08 17.15 -7.54
C PHE A 245 17.00 16.70 -6.54
N PRO A 246 16.74 17.49 -5.49
CA PRO A 246 15.67 17.19 -4.54
C PRO A 246 14.33 17.09 -5.26
N ARG A 247 13.70 15.90 -5.25
CA ARG A 247 12.33 15.69 -5.73
C ARG A 247 11.38 15.66 -4.55
N TYR A 248 10.45 16.60 -4.50
CA TYR A 248 9.38 16.61 -3.49
C TYR A 248 8.36 15.51 -3.83
N THR A 249 8.24 14.55 -2.93
CA THR A 249 7.21 13.51 -3.04
C THR A 249 6.02 13.97 -2.20
N LYS A 250 4.90 14.25 -2.87
CA LYS A 250 3.64 14.55 -2.20
C LYS A 250 2.81 13.29 -2.18
N ILE A 251 2.62 12.72 -1.00
CA ILE A 251 1.79 11.54 -0.81
C ILE A 251 0.32 11.92 -1.00
N LYS A 252 -0.42 11.10 -1.76
CA LYS A 252 -1.85 11.28 -1.98
C LYS A 252 -2.61 11.22 -0.67
N SER A 253 -3.67 12.00 -0.56
CA SER A 253 -4.59 11.86 0.57
C SER A 253 -5.25 10.47 0.57
N ARG A 254 -5.79 10.06 1.71
CA ARG A 254 -6.50 8.77 1.82
C ARG A 254 -7.72 8.70 0.91
N ILE A 255 -8.43 9.81 0.74
CA ILE A 255 -9.60 9.89 -0.13
C ILE A 255 -9.19 9.73 -1.59
N GLU A 256 -8.21 10.51 -2.06
CA GLU A 256 -7.69 10.40 -3.43
C GLU A 256 -7.15 8.99 -3.73
N ALA A 257 -6.52 8.35 -2.74
CA ALA A 257 -6.05 6.98 -2.91
C ALA A 257 -7.20 5.97 -3.08
N LEU A 258 -8.28 6.11 -2.31
CA LEU A 258 -9.47 5.25 -2.45
C LEU A 258 -10.20 5.49 -3.78
N GLU A 259 -10.27 6.75 -4.24
CA GLU A 259 -10.82 7.10 -5.55
C GLU A 259 -9.97 6.50 -6.68
N TYR A 260 -8.65 6.61 -6.59
CA TYR A 260 -7.72 5.98 -7.53
C TYR A 260 -7.92 4.46 -7.60
N PHE A 261 -8.09 3.79 -6.45
CA PHE A 261 -8.37 2.36 -6.44
C PHE A 261 -9.70 2.03 -7.11
N ASP A 262 -10.76 2.83 -6.94
CA ASP A 262 -12.02 2.58 -7.62
C ASP A 262 -11.86 2.67 -9.15
N GLU A 263 -11.20 3.71 -9.64
CA GLU A 263 -10.88 3.87 -11.07
C GLU A 263 -9.99 2.74 -11.60
N LEU A 264 -8.97 2.34 -10.84
CA LEU A 264 -8.09 1.23 -11.19
C LEU A 264 -8.88 -0.09 -11.30
N LEU A 265 -9.74 -0.40 -10.31
CA LEU A 265 -10.57 -1.60 -10.35
C LEU A 265 -11.52 -1.59 -11.54
N ASN A 266 -12.09 -0.43 -11.89
CA ASN A 266 -12.94 -0.27 -13.08
C ASN A 266 -12.17 -0.58 -14.36
N ARG A 267 -10.96 -0.03 -14.53
CA ARG A 267 -10.08 -0.33 -15.66
C ARG A 267 -9.69 -1.81 -15.72
N LEU A 268 -9.32 -2.42 -14.60
CA LEU A 268 -8.99 -3.85 -14.53
C LEU A 268 -10.19 -4.75 -14.87
N LYS A 269 -11.41 -4.35 -14.48
CA LYS A 269 -12.66 -5.06 -14.82
C LYS A 269 -12.93 -5.04 -16.32
N VAL A 270 -12.62 -3.94 -17.01
CA VAL A 270 -12.66 -3.83 -18.48
C VAL A 270 -11.65 -4.78 -19.11
N VAL A 271 -10.39 -4.75 -18.64
CA VAL A 271 -9.33 -5.64 -19.14
C VAL A 271 -9.72 -7.12 -19.03
N CYS A 272 -10.38 -7.53 -17.94
CA CYS A 272 -10.87 -8.91 -17.79
C CYS A 272 -11.88 -9.35 -18.87
N LYS A 273 -12.51 -8.40 -19.58
CA LYS A 273 -13.49 -8.66 -20.65
C LYS A 273 -12.87 -8.56 -22.04
N ILE A 274 -11.58 -8.26 -22.18
CA ILE A 274 -10.97 -7.98 -23.49
C ILE A 274 -11.10 -9.16 -24.47
N THR A 275 -11.06 -10.40 -23.96
CA THR A 275 -11.21 -11.62 -24.77
C THR A 275 -12.62 -11.84 -25.30
N SER A 276 -13.61 -11.08 -24.84
CA SER A 276 -15.00 -11.15 -25.33
C SER A 276 -15.24 -10.31 -26.59
N HIS A 277 -14.29 -9.44 -26.95
CA HIS A 277 -14.41 -8.61 -28.15
C HIS A 277 -14.02 -9.39 -29.39
N THR A 278 -14.85 -9.32 -30.43
CA THR A 278 -14.66 -10.03 -31.71
C THR A 278 -13.89 -9.21 -32.74
N SER A 279 -13.62 -7.92 -32.48
CA SER A 279 -12.85 -7.04 -33.35
C SER A 279 -11.88 -6.16 -32.57
N PHE A 280 -10.73 -5.85 -33.20
CA PHE A 280 -9.73 -4.96 -32.62
C PHE A 280 -10.29 -3.58 -32.28
N HIS A 281 -11.12 -3.01 -33.16
CA HIS A 281 -11.72 -1.69 -32.93
C HIS A 281 -12.64 -1.69 -31.71
N SER A 282 -13.44 -2.74 -31.53
CA SER A 282 -14.32 -2.87 -30.35
C SER A 282 -13.52 -3.03 -29.05
N ALA A 283 -12.39 -3.76 -29.10
CA ALA A 283 -11.48 -3.90 -27.98
C ALA A 283 -10.83 -2.55 -27.62
N LEU A 284 -10.37 -1.79 -28.61
CA LEU A 284 -9.70 -0.50 -28.39
C LEU A 284 -10.64 0.55 -27.80
N VAL A 285 -11.86 0.68 -28.36
CA VAL A 285 -12.90 1.59 -27.83
C VAL A 285 -13.32 1.24 -26.40
N SER A 286 -13.15 -0.02 -25.96
CA SER A 286 -13.48 -0.41 -24.60
C SER A 286 -12.42 0.00 -23.57
N LEU A 287 -11.19 0.26 -24.00
CA LEU A 287 -10.03 0.57 -23.14
C LEU A 287 -9.76 2.07 -22.97
N ASP A 288 -10.32 2.90 -23.86
CA ASP A 288 -10.32 4.37 -23.78
C ASP A 288 -11.42 4.89 -22.83
#